data_AF-A0A7X6SY49-F1
#
_entry.id   AF-A0A7X6SY49-F1
#
_cell.length_a   1.000
_cell.length_b   1.000
_cell.length_c   1.000
_cell.angle_alpha   90.00
_cell.angle_beta   90.00
_cell.angle_gamma   90.00
#
_symmetry.space_group_name_H-M   'P 1'
#
loop_
_entity.id
_entity.type
_entity.pdbx_description
1 polymer ?
#
loop_
_entity_poly.entity_id
_entity_poly.type
_entity_poly.pdbx_seq_one_letter_code
_entity_poly.pdbx_strand_id
1 'polypeptide(L)'
;CLDCDYCCKGLTEEERDKLSDLFDAFENKTKEARNEIIKKQIDLNAVIEADEPDLKKAKAIQKEINDLEAKISDARLEYIIEIKKINPDMGFGRSAGRERGAWGRRGMGRGR
;
A
#
# COMPACT_ATOMS: atom_id res chain seq x y z
N CYS A 1 -4.96 4.85 -13.07
CA CYS A 1 -4.79 4.04 -14.31
C CYS A 1 -3.40 4.12 -14.94
N LEU A 2 -2.46 4.91 -14.41
CA LEU A 2 -1.29 5.37 -15.16
C LEU A 2 -0.26 4.28 -15.53
N ASP A 3 -0.24 3.12 -14.84
CA ASP A 3 0.78 2.08 -15.09
C ASP A 3 0.22 0.66 -15.30
N CYS A 4 -1.09 0.49 -15.56
CA CYS A 4 -1.59 -0.80 -16.01
C CYS A 4 -2.77 -0.74 -16.99
N ASP A 5 -2.43 -0.91 -18.26
CA ASP A 5 -3.33 -0.91 -19.43
C ASP A 5 -4.41 -2.02 -19.36
N TYR A 6 -4.13 -3.11 -18.65
CA TYR A 6 -5.08 -4.20 -18.45
C TYR A 6 -6.13 -3.95 -17.36
N CYS A 7 -5.91 -2.97 -16.46
CA CYS A 7 -6.85 -2.64 -15.37
C CYS A 7 -7.97 -1.69 -15.77
N CYS A 8 -7.75 -0.90 -16.82
CA CYS A 8 -8.68 0.15 -17.23
C CYS A 8 -9.34 -0.17 -18.59
N LYS A 9 -9.17 -1.39 -19.08
CA LYS A 9 -9.78 -1.89 -20.32
C LYS A 9 -11.29 -2.02 -20.11
N GLY A 10 -12.07 -1.22 -20.82
CA GLY A 10 -13.54 -1.17 -20.71
C GLY A 10 -14.08 -0.04 -19.83
N LEU A 11 -13.22 0.78 -19.21
CA LEU A 11 -13.65 1.98 -18.48
C LEU A 11 -13.80 3.19 -19.40
N THR A 12 -14.89 3.94 -19.17
CA THR A 12 -15.13 5.28 -19.70
C THR A 12 -14.10 6.28 -19.17
N GLU A 13 -13.98 7.44 -19.83
CA GLU A 13 -13.09 8.52 -19.39
C GLU A 13 -13.47 9.02 -17.99
N GLU A 14 -14.76 9.24 -17.72
CA GLU A 14 -15.26 9.66 -16.41
C GLU A 14 -14.95 8.67 -15.29
N GLU A 15 -15.02 7.36 -15.55
CA GLU A 15 -14.65 6.33 -14.57
C GLU A 15 -13.14 6.33 -14.28
N ARG A 16 -12.30 6.60 -15.29
CA ARG A 16 -10.85 6.70 -15.11
C ARG A 16 -10.48 7.89 -14.25
N ASP A 17 -11.13 9.03 -14.47
CA ASP A 17 -10.91 10.24 -13.68
C ASP A 17 -11.30 10.00 -12.22
N LYS A 18 -12.48 9.43 -11.96
CA LYS A 18 -12.91 9.06 -10.60
C LYS A 18 -11.93 8.11 -9.90
N LEU A 19 -11.36 7.15 -10.62
CA LEU A 19 -10.35 6.25 -10.06
C LEU A 19 -9.03 6.99 -9.76
N SER A 20 -8.66 7.98 -10.56
CA SER A 20 -7.50 8.83 -10.30
C SER A 20 -7.72 9.64 -9.03
N ASP A 21 -8.87 10.29 -8.90
CA ASP A 21 -9.22 11.09 -7.72
C ASP A 21 -9.22 10.24 -6.44
N LEU A 22 -9.78 9.03 -6.51
CA LEU A 22 -9.75 8.09 -5.38
C LEU A 22 -8.33 7.69 -4.99
N PHE A 23 -7.44 7.50 -5.97
CA PHE A 23 -6.04 7.19 -5.72
C PHE A 23 -5.33 8.36 -5.05
N ASP A 24 -5.50 9.57 -5.59
CA ASP A 24 -4.90 10.78 -5.03
C ASP A 24 -5.41 11.07 -3.61
N ALA A 25 -6.70 10.83 -3.35
CA ALA A 25 -7.27 10.94 -2.01
C ALA A 25 -6.65 9.92 -1.04
N PHE A 26 -6.48 8.66 -1.46
CA PHE A 26 -5.83 7.63 -0.66
C PHE A 26 -4.35 7.96 -0.37
N GLU A 27 -3.61 8.41 -1.38
CA GLU A 27 -2.21 8.82 -1.25
C GLU A 27 -2.08 9.99 -0.28
N ASN A 28 -2.91 11.03 -0.43
CA ASN A 28 -2.91 12.19 0.46
C ASN A 28 -3.29 11.81 1.90
N LYS A 29 -4.31 10.97 2.09
CA LYS A 29 -4.76 10.50 3.42
C LYS A 29 -3.68 9.69 4.15
N THR A 30 -2.85 8.94 3.41
CA THR A 30 -1.83 8.04 4.00
C THR A 30 -0.42 8.60 4.00
N LYS A 31 -0.17 9.73 3.33
CA LYS A 31 1.15 10.35 3.17
C LYS A 31 1.88 10.55 4.50
N GLU A 32 1.20 11.13 5.48
CA GLU A 32 1.81 11.42 6.79
C GLU A 32 2.19 10.13 7.53
N ALA A 33 1.27 9.16 7.62
CA ALA A 33 1.52 7.87 8.26
C ALA A 33 2.69 7.11 7.61
N ARG A 34 2.82 7.14 6.28
CA ARG A 34 3.96 6.54 5.57
C ARG A 34 5.28 7.23 5.89
N ASN A 35 5.28 8.56 5.93
CA ASN A 35 6.47 9.32 6.31
C ASN A 35 6.89 9.02 7.76
N GLU A 36 5.93 8.88 8.67
CA GLU A 36 6.19 8.52 10.06
C GLU A 36 6.74 7.09 10.20
N ILE A 37 6.21 6.13 9.45
CA ILE A 37 6.75 4.76 9.41
C ILE A 37 8.22 4.78 9.00
N ILE A 38 8.59 5.52 7.95
CA ILE A 38 9.98 5.61 7.49
C ILE A 38 10.89 6.15 8.61
N LYS A 39 10.46 7.22 9.30
CA LYS A 39 11.22 7.78 10.44
C LYS A 39 11.38 6.75 11.56
N LYS A 40 10.30 6.06 11.95
CA LYS A 40 10.33 5.04 13.01
C LYS A 40 11.16 3.81 12.63
N GLN A 41 11.21 3.45 11.35
CA GLN A 41 12.10 2.38 10.87
C GLN A 41 13.57 2.76 11.03
N ILE A 42 13.93 4.03 10.78
CA ILE A 42 15.30 4.54 11.04
C ILE A 42 15.60 4.47 12.54
N ASP A 43 14.68 4.92 13.40
CA ASP A 43 14.85 4.86 14.85
C ASP A 43 14.97 3.42 15.35
N LEU A 44 14.16 2.51 14.83
CA LEU A 44 14.21 1.08 15.16
C LEU A 44 15.56 0.48 14.77
N ASN A 45 16.06 0.78 13.57
CA ASN A 45 17.36 0.30 13.12
C ASN A 45 18.48 0.81 14.02
N ALA A 46 18.45 2.08 14.43
CA ALA A 46 19.43 2.64 15.36
C ALA A 46 19.43 1.91 16.73
N VAL A 47 18.27 1.48 17.23
CA VAL A 47 18.18 0.67 18.46
C VAL A 47 18.74 -0.74 18.26
N ILE A 48 18.55 -1.33 17.08
CA ILE A 48 19.02 -2.68 16.75
C ILE A 48 20.54 -2.71 16.52
N GLU A 49 21.10 -1.65 15.93
CA GLU A 49 22.53 -1.54 15.58
C GLU A 49 23.41 -1.04 16.73
N ALA A 50 22.84 -0.64 17.86
CA ALA A 50 23.59 -0.22 19.04
C ALA A 50 24.42 -1.38 19.64
N ASP A 51 25.54 -1.06 20.29
CA ASP A 51 26.41 -2.05 20.96
C ASP A 51 25.65 -2.90 21.99
N GLU A 52 24.67 -2.30 22.66
CA GLU A 52 23.73 -2.95 23.58
C GLU A 52 22.28 -2.69 23.15
N PRO A 53 21.68 -3.54 22.30
CA PRO A 53 20.34 -3.32 21.78
C PRO A 53 19.27 -3.50 22.86
N ASP A 54 18.38 -2.50 22.99
CA ASP A 54 17.30 -2.49 23.98
C ASP A 54 15.99 -3.05 23.40
N LEU A 55 15.68 -4.29 23.75
CA LEU A 55 14.46 -4.97 23.31
C LEU A 55 13.17 -4.24 23.70
N LYS A 56 13.13 -3.57 24.86
CA LYS A 56 11.92 -2.85 25.31
C LYS A 56 11.67 -1.63 24.42
N LYS A 57 12.73 -0.87 24.12
CA LYS A 57 12.64 0.27 23.18
C LYS A 57 12.27 -0.19 21.78
N ALA A 58 12.92 -1.25 21.26
CA ALA A 58 12.59 -1.79 19.94
C ALA A 58 11.12 -2.22 19.83
N LYS A 59 10.59 -2.91 20.85
CA LYS A 59 9.16 -3.30 20.89
C LYS A 59 8.21 -2.11 20.95
N ALA A 60 8.58 -1.03 21.63
CA ALA A 60 7.77 0.18 21.67
C ALA A 60 7.69 0.83 20.28
N ILE A 61 8.83 1.01 19.59
CA ILE A 61 8.87 1.57 18.24
C ILE A 61 8.12 0.67 17.25
N GLN A 62 8.30 -0.65 17.34
CA GLN A 62 7.58 -1.60 16.49
C GLN A 62 6.06 -1.50 16.67
N LYS A 63 5.58 -1.30 17.90
CA LYS A 63 4.16 -1.12 18.16
C LYS A 63 3.62 0.13 17.45
N GLU A 64 4.35 1.23 17.53
CA GLU A 64 3.96 2.47 16.86
C GLU A 64 3.97 2.33 15.33
N ILE A 65 4.91 1.57 14.75
CA ILE A 65 4.89 1.22 13.32
C ILE A 65 3.62 0.43 12.99
N ASN A 66 3.28 -0.59 13.78
CA ASN A 66 2.08 -1.41 13.55
C ASN A 66 0.79 -0.57 13.61
N ASP A 67 0.71 0.38 14.56
CA ASP A 67 -0.44 1.27 14.69
C ASP A 67 -0.59 2.19 13.47
N LEU A 68 0.52 2.64 12.87
CA LEU A 68 0.50 3.42 11.62
C LEU A 68 0.14 2.56 10.40
N GLU A 69 0.66 1.34 10.32
CA GLU A 69 0.32 0.38 9.26
C GLU A 69 -1.16 -0.01 9.30
N ALA A 70 -1.75 -0.11 10.50
CA ALA A 70 -3.19 -0.33 10.66
C ALA A 70 -4.01 0.79 10.02
N LYS A 71 -3.66 2.07 10.28
CA LYS A 71 -4.33 3.23 9.67
C LYS A 71 -4.25 3.22 8.14
N ILE A 72 -3.09 2.86 7.59
CA ILE A 72 -2.91 2.73 6.13
C ILE A 72 -3.75 1.59 5.58
N SER A 73 -3.82 0.46 6.30
CA SER A 73 -4.60 -0.71 5.90
C SER A 73 -6.09 -0.43 5.87
N ASP A 74 -6.61 0.30 6.87
CA ASP A 74 -8.01 0.74 6.90
C ASP A 74 -8.33 1.68 5.74
N ALA A 75 -7.49 2.70 5.49
CA ALA A 75 -7.65 3.60 4.35
C ALA A 75 -7.58 2.86 3.01
N ARG A 76 -6.76 1.82 2.91
CA ARG A 76 -6.65 0.99 1.71
C ARG A 76 -7.92 0.15 1.49
N LEU A 77 -8.53 -0.36 2.57
CA LEU A 77 -9.79 -1.09 2.49
C LEU A 77 -10.91 -0.20 1.97
N GLU A 78 -11.04 1.01 2.53
CA GLU A 78 -12.00 2.03 2.06
C GLU A 78 -11.80 2.32 0.57
N TYR A 79 -10.55 2.60 0.16
CA TYR A 79 -10.19 2.86 -1.23
C TYR A 79 -10.60 1.70 -2.17
N ILE A 80 -10.30 0.45 -1.81
CA ILE A 80 -10.67 -0.72 -2.62
C ILE A 80 -12.20 -0.88 -2.73
N ILE A 81 -12.93 -0.62 -1.65
CA ILE A 81 -14.40 -0.68 -1.65
C ILE A 81 -14.96 0.37 -2.61
N GLU A 82 -14.46 1.61 -2.59
CA GLU A 82 -14.91 2.66 -3.52
C GLU A 82 -14.59 2.33 -4.98
N ILE A 83 -13.39 1.79 -5.26
CA ILE A 83 -13.04 1.33 -6.61
C ILE A 83 -14.00 0.24 -7.09
N LYS A 84 -14.36 -0.73 -6.24
CA LYS A 84 -15.28 -1.81 -6.63
C LYS A 84 -16.69 -1.33 -6.95
N LYS A 85 -17.13 -0.20 -6.39
CA LYS A 85 -18.40 0.42 -6.77
C LYS A 85 -18.37 0.97 -8.20
N ILE A 86 -17.20 1.43 -8.65
CA ILE A 86 -16.98 1.92 -10.02
C ILE A 86 -16.78 0.75 -10.98
N ASN A 87 -15.92 -0.21 -10.61
CA ASN A 87 -15.62 -1.37 -11.42
C ASN A 87 -15.61 -2.65 -10.55
N PRO A 88 -16.73 -3.39 -10.51
CA PRO A 88 -16.83 -4.63 -9.73
C PRO A 88 -15.85 -5.73 -10.18
N ASP A 89 -15.44 -5.72 -11.45
CA ASP A 89 -14.51 -6.68 -12.04
C ASP A 89 -13.03 -6.35 -11.75
N MET A 90 -12.75 -5.22 -11.10
CA MET A 90 -11.39 -4.84 -10.74
C MET A 90 -10.85 -5.73 -9.60
N GLY A 91 -9.95 -6.64 -9.93
CA GLY A 91 -9.30 -7.53 -8.97
C GLY A 91 -8.25 -6.82 -8.11
N PHE A 92 -8.34 -6.95 -6.78
CA PHE A 92 -7.32 -6.55 -5.81
C PHE A 92 -7.00 -7.71 -4.85
N GLY A 93 -5.74 -8.18 -4.83
CA GLY A 93 -5.24 -9.17 -3.85
C GLY A 93 -4.79 -10.52 -4.46
N ARG A 94 -4.08 -11.33 -3.65
CA ARG A 94 -3.25 -12.54 -3.98
C ARG A 94 -3.86 -13.64 -4.88
N SER A 95 -5.09 -13.51 -5.34
CA SER A 95 -5.70 -14.37 -6.35
C SER A 95 -6.02 -13.64 -7.67
N ALA A 96 -5.55 -12.40 -7.86
CA ALA A 96 -5.50 -11.70 -9.16
C ALA A 96 -4.43 -12.30 -10.10
N GLY A 97 -4.21 -13.61 -9.99
CA GLY A 97 -3.14 -14.36 -10.62
C GLY A 97 -3.53 -15.76 -11.05
N ARG A 98 -4.82 -16.11 -11.08
CA ARG A 98 -5.24 -17.29 -11.85
C ARG A 98 -5.84 -16.97 -13.21
N GLU A 99 -6.40 -15.78 -13.42
CA GLU A 99 -6.69 -15.28 -14.76
C GLU A 99 -6.96 -13.77 -14.67
N ARG A 100 -6.08 -12.95 -15.27
CA ARG A 100 -6.25 -11.50 -15.51
C ARG A 100 -6.08 -10.58 -14.27
N GLY A 101 -5.10 -9.68 -14.34
CA GLY A 101 -5.10 -8.46 -13.52
C GLY A 101 -3.83 -8.16 -12.70
N ALA A 102 -2.75 -7.76 -13.38
CA ALA A 102 -2.23 -6.39 -13.25
C ALA A 102 -1.75 -5.78 -11.91
N TRP A 103 -1.69 -6.50 -10.78
CA TRP A 103 -1.13 -5.93 -9.54
C TRP A 103 -0.21 -6.91 -8.83
N GLY A 104 1.04 -7.01 -9.30
CA GLY A 104 2.05 -7.84 -8.61
C GLY A 104 3.40 -8.05 -9.27
N ARG A 105 3.77 -7.33 -10.35
CA ARG A 105 5.09 -7.49 -10.99
C ARG A 105 6.08 -6.41 -10.53
N ARG A 106 6.27 -6.28 -9.22
CA ARG A 106 7.53 -5.78 -8.63
C ARG A 106 7.89 -6.70 -7.48
N GLY A 107 8.55 -7.81 -7.80
CA GLY A 107 9.08 -8.73 -6.81
C GLY A 107 9.58 -10.04 -7.43
N MET A 108 10.89 -10.18 -7.49
CA MET A 108 11.68 -11.43 -7.57
C MET A 108 11.65 -12.20 -8.92
N GLY A 109 12.76 -12.46 -9.60
CA GLY A 109 14.16 -12.20 -9.28
C GLY A 109 15.05 -12.47 -10.49
N ARG A 110 16.22 -11.82 -10.52
CA ARG A 110 17.34 -12.32 -11.33
C ARG A 110 17.93 -13.51 -10.59
N GLY A 111 17.71 -14.71 -11.12
CA GLY A 111 18.34 -15.93 -10.65
C GLY A 111 18.89 -16.68 -11.85
N ARG A 112 20.18 -16.46 -12.10
CA ARG A 112 21.11 -17.10 -13.07
C ARG A 112 20.57 -17.47 -14.46
#